data_AF-A0A7M4DX58-F1
#
_entry.id   AF-A0A7M4DX58-F1
#
_cell.length_a   1.000
_cell.length_b   1.000
_cell.length_c   1.000
_cell.angle_alpha   90.00
_cell.angle_beta   90.00
_cell.angle_gamma   90.00
#
_symmetry.space_group_name_H-M   'P 1'
#
loop_
_entity.id
_entity.type
_entity.pdbx_description
1 polymer ?
#
loop_
_entity_poly.entity_id
_entity_poly.type
_entity_poly.pdbx_seq_one_letter_code
_entity_poly.pdbx_strand_id
1 'polypeptide(L)'
;AETKMYLHVVHWNADRYSSFVEAARQPDGLAVMAVFLKGKQALFTNFDPSCLLPRSLDYWTYCGSLTVPPLLESVVWIVLREPISVCSEQLAKFRSLLCTGEGEAACYLLRNYRPPQPLKGREVRRN
;
A
#
# COMPACT_ATOMS: atom_id res chain seq x y z
N ALA A 1 -1.63 -1.20 -22.70
CA ALA A 1 -0.69 -1.04 -21.57
C ALA A 1 -1.46 -1.22 -20.27
N GLU A 2 -0.82 -1.68 -19.19
CA GLU A 2 -1.49 -1.86 -17.90
C GLU A 2 -1.74 -0.50 -17.22
N THR A 3 -3.00 -0.23 -16.87
CA THR A 3 -3.50 1.05 -16.33
C THR A 3 -3.92 0.97 -14.86
N LYS A 4 -3.67 -0.18 -14.20
CA LYS A 4 -4.07 -0.42 -12.82
C LYS A 4 -3.07 0.19 -11.83
N MET A 5 -3.61 0.78 -10.77
CA MET A 5 -2.88 1.26 -9.60
C MET A 5 -3.64 0.78 -8.35
N TYR A 6 -2.92 0.63 -7.24
CA TYR A 6 -3.47 0.34 -5.92
C TYR A 6 -2.98 1.45 -4.97
N LEU A 7 -3.72 1.74 -3.88
CA LEU A 7 -3.47 2.88 -2.98
C LEU A 7 -3.26 2.40 -1.54
N HIS A 8 -2.30 2.97 -0.79
CA HIS A 8 -2.15 2.69 0.65
C HIS A 8 -3.08 3.54 1.53
N VAL A 9 -3.52 2.89 2.59
CA VAL A 9 -3.66 3.49 3.91
C VAL A 9 -3.12 2.44 4.90
N VAL A 10 -2.01 2.73 5.57
CA VAL A 10 -1.31 1.80 6.48
C VAL A 10 -1.59 2.22 7.91
N HIS A 11 -2.23 1.35 8.65
CA HIS A 11 -2.53 1.50 10.07
C HIS A 11 -1.73 0.48 10.87
N TRP A 12 -1.55 0.77 12.16
CA TRP A 12 -0.88 -0.12 13.10
C TRP A 12 -1.67 -0.16 14.42
N ASN A 13 -1.56 -1.27 15.15
CA ASN A 13 -2.34 -1.54 16.35
C ASN A 13 -1.78 -0.78 17.57
N ALA A 14 -2.19 0.47 17.72
CA ALA A 14 -1.77 1.37 18.81
C ALA A 14 -2.35 1.00 20.18
N ASP A 15 -3.38 0.15 20.25
CA ASP A 15 -3.93 -0.35 21.52
C ASP A 15 -3.02 -1.43 22.15
N ARG A 16 -2.16 -2.07 21.34
CA ARG A 16 -1.28 -3.18 21.75
C ARG A 16 0.21 -2.86 21.75
N TYR A 17 0.64 -1.88 20.95
CA TYR A 17 2.06 -1.60 20.74
C TYR A 17 2.37 -0.11 20.98
N SER A 18 3.64 0.17 21.26
CA SER A 18 4.13 1.54 21.48
C SER A 18 4.55 2.26 20.19
N SER A 19 4.79 1.51 19.10
CA SER A 19 5.26 2.07 17.84
C SER A 19 4.92 1.21 16.62
N PHE A 20 4.90 1.84 15.44
CA PHE A 20 4.82 1.14 14.15
C PHE A 20 5.92 0.09 13.97
N VAL A 21 7.16 0.35 14.42
CA VAL A 21 8.31 -0.55 14.22
C VAL A 21 8.16 -1.83 15.05
N GLU A 22 7.58 -1.72 16.24
CA GLU A 22 7.21 -2.85 17.08
C GLU A 22 6.05 -3.64 16.46
N ALA A 23 4.94 -2.96 16.14
CA ALA A 23 3.76 -3.56 15.55
C ALA A 23 4.05 -4.27 14.22
N ALA A 24 4.88 -3.69 13.36
CA ALA A 24 5.24 -4.26 12.06
C ALA A 24 5.92 -5.65 12.14
N ARG A 25 6.37 -6.07 13.33
CA ARG A 25 6.96 -7.40 13.58
C ARG A 25 5.96 -8.43 14.13
N GLN A 26 4.71 -8.04 14.35
CA GLN A 26 3.68 -8.84 15.04
C GLN A 26 2.54 -9.22 14.09
N PRO A 27 1.96 -10.43 14.19
CA PRO A 27 0.99 -10.94 13.22
C PRO A 27 -0.32 -10.14 13.14
N ASP A 28 -0.72 -9.49 14.24
CA ASP A 28 -1.89 -8.62 14.39
C ASP A 28 -1.54 -7.12 14.44
N GLY A 29 -0.32 -6.77 14.02
CA GLY A 29 0.23 -5.43 14.19
C GLY A 29 -0.17 -4.41 13.14
N LEU A 30 -0.43 -4.80 11.88
CA LEU A 30 -0.73 -3.88 10.77
C LEU A 30 -2.06 -4.18 10.06
N ALA A 31 -2.76 -3.12 9.64
CA ALA A 31 -3.94 -3.17 8.75
C ALA A 31 -3.75 -2.22 7.55
N VAL A 32 -3.93 -2.71 6.32
CA VAL A 32 -3.18 -2.18 5.14
C VAL A 32 -3.92 -2.25 3.79
N MET A 33 -3.50 -1.38 2.86
CA MET A 33 -3.76 -1.41 1.39
C MET A 33 -2.43 -1.38 0.56
N ALA A 34 -2.17 -0.61 -0.52
CA ALA A 34 -0.90 -0.79 -1.29
C ALA A 34 -0.27 0.38 -2.13
N VAL A 35 0.53 1.30 -1.55
CA VAL A 35 1.65 2.09 -2.19
C VAL A 35 2.49 2.95 -1.17
N PHE A 36 3.81 2.78 -1.04
CA PHE A 36 4.73 3.59 -0.18
C PHE A 36 5.65 4.51 -1.01
N LEU A 37 6.30 5.52 -0.39
CA LEU A 37 7.38 6.34 -1.00
C LEU A 37 8.63 6.39 -0.08
N LYS A 38 9.83 6.52 -0.68
CA LYS A 38 11.13 6.62 0.02
C LYS A 38 11.91 7.84 -0.50
N GLY A 39 12.39 8.69 0.41
CA GLY A 39 13.32 9.79 0.13
C GLY A 39 12.65 11.18 0.09
N LYS A 40 13.25 12.14 0.81
CA LYS A 40 12.78 13.51 1.08
C LYS A 40 11.38 13.60 1.72
N GLN A 41 11.33 13.96 3.00
CA GLN A 41 10.07 14.36 3.65
C GLN A 41 9.73 15.78 3.22
N ALA A 42 8.57 15.95 2.58
CA ALA A 42 7.93 17.25 2.40
C ALA A 42 6.81 17.39 3.44
N LEU A 43 6.55 18.60 3.93
CA LEU A 43 5.40 18.85 4.80
C LEU A 43 4.11 18.64 3.98
N PHE A 44 3.31 17.67 4.39
CA PHE A 44 2.03 17.34 3.78
C PHE A 44 0.98 17.23 4.89
N THR A 45 0.11 18.24 5.00
CA THR A 45 -0.87 18.41 6.08
C THR A 45 -2.23 18.79 5.50
N ASN A 46 -3.27 18.81 6.34
CA ASN A 46 -4.64 19.17 5.95
C ASN A 46 -5.22 18.28 4.83
N PHE A 47 -4.88 16.99 4.86
CA PHE A 47 -5.38 16.00 3.91
C PHE A 47 -6.08 14.86 4.66
N ASP A 48 -7.35 14.64 4.36
CA ASP A 48 -8.11 13.47 4.82
C ASP A 48 -8.04 12.36 3.76
N PRO A 49 -7.38 11.21 4.04
CA PRO A 49 -7.32 10.10 3.08
C PRO A 49 -8.66 9.41 2.84
N SER A 50 -9.69 9.65 3.67
CA SER A 50 -11.03 9.07 3.47
C SER A 50 -11.64 9.48 2.11
N CYS A 51 -11.28 10.65 1.58
CA CYS A 51 -11.74 11.12 0.27
C CYS A 51 -11.24 10.29 -0.92
N LEU A 52 -10.26 9.40 -0.70
CA LEU A 52 -9.77 8.46 -1.69
C LEU A 52 -10.42 7.08 -1.59
N LEU A 53 -11.40 6.89 -0.69
CA LEU A 53 -12.12 5.62 -0.58
C LEU A 53 -13.29 5.57 -1.59
N PRO A 54 -13.65 4.37 -2.10
CA PRO A 54 -14.87 4.15 -2.87
C PRO A 54 -16.12 4.35 -2.02
N ARG A 55 -17.30 4.37 -2.67
CA ARG A 55 -18.59 4.56 -2.00
C ARG A 55 -19.00 3.33 -1.18
N SER A 56 -18.80 2.15 -1.73
CA SER A 56 -18.96 0.87 -1.04
C SER A 56 -17.65 0.45 -0.41
N LEU A 57 -17.70 0.21 0.90
CA LEU A 57 -16.59 -0.37 1.66
C LEU A 57 -16.65 -1.91 1.69
N ASP A 58 -17.44 -2.57 0.84
CA ASP A 58 -17.39 -4.03 0.64
C ASP A 58 -15.93 -4.48 0.44
N TYR A 59 -15.45 -5.46 1.20
CA TYR A 59 -14.06 -5.88 1.19
C TYR A 59 -13.86 -7.40 1.26
N TRP A 60 -12.68 -7.82 0.82
CA TRP A 60 -12.08 -9.10 1.16
C TRP A 60 -10.98 -8.94 2.20
N THR A 61 -10.83 -9.91 3.10
CA THR A 61 -9.79 -9.90 4.13
C THR A 61 -9.10 -11.25 4.29
N TYR A 62 -7.78 -11.20 4.49
CA TYR A 62 -6.90 -12.36 4.69
C TYR A 62 -5.61 -11.93 5.42
N CYS A 63 -4.96 -12.87 6.10
CA CYS A 63 -3.63 -12.64 6.69
C CYS A 63 -2.54 -12.76 5.62
N GLY A 64 -1.61 -11.81 5.58
CA GLY A 64 -0.55 -11.75 4.58
C GLY A 64 0.64 -10.92 5.02
N SER A 65 1.42 -10.48 4.04
CA SER A 65 2.67 -9.75 4.25
C SER A 65 2.68 -8.37 3.62
N LEU A 66 3.67 -7.57 4.02
CA LEU A 66 4.13 -6.43 3.25
C LEU A 66 4.49 -6.86 1.81
N THR A 67 4.07 -6.06 0.82
CA THR A 67 4.39 -6.29 -0.60
C THR A 67 5.80 -5.83 -1.00
N VAL A 68 6.52 -5.17 -0.08
CA VAL A 68 7.90 -4.68 -0.23
C VAL A 68 8.80 -5.25 0.87
N PRO A 69 10.11 -5.42 0.64
CA PRO A 69 11.06 -5.82 1.67
C PRO A 69 10.92 -4.94 2.93
N PRO A 70 10.91 -5.51 4.15
CA PRO A 70 11.31 -6.88 4.50
C PRO A 70 10.26 -8.00 4.34
N LEU A 71 9.11 -7.76 3.68
CA LEU A 71 8.08 -8.79 3.41
C LEU A 71 7.47 -9.47 4.65
N LEU A 72 7.46 -8.78 5.81
CA LEU A 72 6.97 -9.31 7.09
C LEU A 72 5.51 -9.76 7.00
N GLU A 73 5.20 -10.95 7.53
CA GLU A 73 3.86 -11.57 7.59
C GLU A 73 3.05 -11.04 8.79
N SER A 74 2.94 -9.71 8.87
CA SER A 74 2.34 -8.94 9.98
C SER A 74 1.09 -8.15 9.58
N VAL A 75 0.49 -8.50 8.43
CA VAL A 75 -0.53 -7.67 7.78
C VAL A 75 -1.87 -8.39 7.69
N VAL A 76 -2.90 -7.81 8.33
CA VAL A 76 -4.30 -8.10 8.00
C VAL A 76 -4.70 -7.22 6.82
N TRP A 77 -4.91 -7.84 5.67
CA TRP A 77 -5.32 -7.13 4.46
C TRP A 77 -6.81 -6.81 4.47
N ILE A 78 -7.16 -5.61 4.00
CA ILE A 78 -8.53 -5.20 3.70
C ILE A 78 -8.53 -4.69 2.25
N VAL A 79 -9.06 -5.51 1.34
CA VAL A 79 -9.07 -5.22 -0.10
C VAL A 79 -10.48 -4.82 -0.51
N LEU A 80 -10.70 -3.52 -0.72
CA LEU A 80 -11.99 -2.99 -1.13
C LEU A 80 -12.38 -3.50 -2.54
N ARG A 81 -13.67 -3.78 -2.72
CA ARG A 81 -14.25 -4.39 -3.92
C ARG A 81 -14.55 -3.37 -5.02
N GLU A 82 -14.97 -2.17 -4.65
CA GLU A 82 -15.23 -1.08 -5.60
C GLU A 82 -13.93 -0.32 -5.89
N PRO A 83 -13.49 -0.19 -7.16
CA PRO A 83 -12.31 0.58 -7.50
C PRO A 83 -12.62 2.09 -7.61
N ILE A 84 -11.62 2.92 -7.33
CA ILE A 84 -11.63 4.35 -7.68
C ILE A 84 -11.00 4.57 -9.07
N SER A 85 -11.45 5.62 -9.77
CA SER A 85 -10.93 5.99 -11.09
C SER A 85 -9.65 6.83 -11.00
N VAL A 86 -8.70 6.59 -11.91
CA VAL A 86 -7.50 7.41 -12.13
C VAL A 86 -7.32 7.63 -13.63
N CYS A 87 -7.03 8.87 -14.05
CA CYS A 87 -6.81 9.18 -15.46
C CYS A 87 -5.36 8.88 -15.91
N SER A 88 -5.14 8.86 -17.23
CA SER A 88 -3.82 8.54 -17.80
C SER A 88 -2.76 9.59 -17.43
N GLU A 89 -3.13 10.89 -17.39
CA GLU A 89 -2.20 11.96 -16.99
C GLU A 89 -1.83 11.87 -15.50
N GLN A 90 -2.78 11.51 -14.62
CA GLN A 90 -2.50 11.25 -13.20
C GLN A 90 -1.53 10.07 -13.04
N LEU A 91 -1.77 8.97 -13.76
CA LEU A 91 -0.89 7.80 -13.72
C LEU A 91 0.51 8.09 -14.31
N ALA A 92 0.61 8.97 -15.31
CA ALA A 92 1.88 9.42 -15.88
C ALA A 92 2.72 10.19 -14.84
N LYS A 93 2.10 11.01 -13.97
CA LYS A 93 2.81 11.73 -12.89
C LYS A 93 3.48 10.79 -11.88
N PHE A 94 2.89 9.63 -11.60
CA PHE A 94 3.56 8.60 -10.78
C PHE A 94 4.75 7.96 -11.51
N ARG A 95 4.62 7.72 -12.83
CA ARG A 95 5.68 7.13 -13.66
C ARG A 95 6.85 8.06 -13.96
N SER A 96 6.67 9.38 -13.79
CA SER A 96 7.75 10.38 -13.88
C SER A 96 8.57 10.52 -12.60
N LEU A 97 8.22 9.83 -11.50
CA LEU A 97 9.04 9.81 -10.29
C LEU A 97 10.34 9.03 -10.54
N LEU A 98 11.43 9.46 -9.91
CA LEU A 98 12.72 8.75 -9.95
C LEU A 98 12.79 7.70 -8.82
N CYS A 99 13.47 6.59 -9.08
CA CYS A 99 13.83 5.60 -8.05
C CYS A 99 15.30 5.68 -7.60
N THR A 100 16.07 6.61 -8.18
CA THR A 100 17.48 6.88 -7.91
C THR A 100 17.68 8.15 -7.08
N GLY A 101 18.82 8.24 -6.40
CA GLY A 101 19.22 9.38 -5.58
C GLY A 101 19.56 10.64 -6.39
N GLU A 102 19.74 11.75 -5.67
CA GLU A 102 20.20 13.00 -6.24
C GLU A 102 21.69 12.89 -6.60
N GLY A 103 22.04 13.17 -7.87
CA GLY A 103 23.39 12.95 -8.41
C GLY A 103 23.63 11.57 -9.02
N GLU A 104 22.67 10.63 -8.91
CA GLU A 104 22.73 9.33 -9.59
C GLU A 104 22.16 9.42 -11.02
N ALA A 105 22.51 8.45 -11.88
CA ALA A 105 21.92 8.34 -13.22
C ALA A 105 20.40 8.09 -13.12
N ALA A 106 19.60 8.96 -13.73
CA ALA A 106 18.15 8.98 -13.58
C ALA A 106 17.49 7.67 -14.04
N CYS A 107 16.85 6.96 -13.11
CA CYS A 107 15.98 5.82 -13.40
C CYS A 107 14.54 6.10 -12.94
N TYR A 108 13.57 5.88 -13.84
CA TYR A 108 12.16 6.19 -13.59
C TYR A 108 11.41 5.02 -12.94
N LEU A 109 10.54 5.33 -11.97
CA LEU A 109 9.69 4.37 -11.27
C LEU A 109 8.47 3.99 -12.14
N LEU A 110 8.72 3.30 -13.25
CA LEU A 110 7.68 2.92 -14.21
C LEU A 110 6.68 1.89 -13.63
N ARG A 111 7.15 1.03 -12.70
CA ARG A 111 6.41 -0.05 -12.05
C ARG A 111 6.96 -0.32 -10.65
N ASN A 112 6.08 -0.57 -9.68
CA ASN A 112 6.43 -0.88 -8.29
C ASN A 112 5.51 -1.95 -7.66
N TYR A 113 4.82 -2.76 -8.46
CA TYR A 113 3.94 -3.82 -7.98
C TYR A 113 4.68 -5.15 -7.77
N ARG A 114 4.28 -5.92 -6.75
CA ARG A 114 4.69 -7.31 -6.56
C ARG A 114 3.64 -8.23 -7.19
N PRO A 115 4.00 -9.27 -7.96
CA PRO A 115 3.04 -10.24 -8.48
C PRO A 115 2.27 -10.97 -7.36
N PRO A 116 1.01 -11.40 -7.59
CA PRO A 116 0.27 -12.23 -6.65
C PRO A 116 1.07 -13.45 -6.20
N GLN A 117 0.98 -13.78 -4.91
CA GLN A 117 1.70 -14.91 -4.31
C GLN A 117 0.71 -16.05 -4.02
N PRO A 118 1.15 -17.33 -4.03
CA PRO A 118 0.27 -18.46 -3.73
C PRO A 118 -0.45 -18.34 -2.39
N LEU A 119 -1.72 -18.77 -2.33
CA LEU A 119 -2.50 -18.71 -1.09
C LEU A 119 -1.96 -19.64 0.01
N LYS A 120 -1.32 -20.77 -0.34
CA LYS A 120 -0.78 -21.77 0.61
C LYS A 120 -1.79 -22.18 1.70
N GLY A 121 -3.04 -22.42 1.30
CA GLY A 121 -4.12 -22.82 2.23
C GLY A 121 -4.77 -21.68 3.02
N ARG A 122 -4.36 -20.43 2.86
CA ARG A 122 -5.03 -19.27 3.47
C ARG A 122 -6.42 -19.06 2.87
N GLU A 123 -7.41 -18.90 3.73
CA GLU A 123 -8.76 -18.50 3.35
C GLU A 123 -8.84 -16.98 3.13
N VAL A 124 -9.72 -16.57 2.20
CA VAL A 124 -10.07 -15.18 1.94
C VAL A 124 -11.53 -14.99 2.32
N ARG A 125 -11.79 -14.16 3.33
CA ARG A 125 -13.14 -13.87 3.83
C ARG A 125 -13.68 -12.62 3.15
N ARG A 126 -15.01 -12.44 3.18
CA ARG A 126 -15.73 -11.28 2.65
C ARG A 126 -16.71 -10.79 3.72
N ASN A 127 -17.01 -9.49 3.75
CA ASN A 127 -18.19 -8.95 4.46
C ASN A 127 -19.46 -8.92 3.59
#